data_AF-A0AAW2H3L0-F1
#
_entry.id   AF-A0AAW2H3L0-F1
#
_cell.length_a   1.000
_cell.length_b   1.000
_cell.length_c   1.000
_cell.angle_alpha   90.00
_cell.angle_beta   90.00
_cell.angle_gamma   90.00
#
_symmetry.space_group_name_H-M   'P 1'
#
loop_
_entity.id
_entity.type
_entity.pdbx_description
1 polymer ?
#
loop_
_entity_poly.entity_id
_entity_poly.type
_entity_poly.pdbx_seq_one_letter_code
_entity_poly.pdbx_strand_id
1 'polypeptide(L)'
;MLFRFILLLTLVAATIANAVDNKSNLTKPLEKEKSNSTNGIENDKGFLDWLFGSVGPYPPTLIEPQQPEKCSPCTCGLTNKHNRIVGGVETLVNQYPWMALLMYRGQFFCGGTVINSRYVLTAAHCVDRFDVNKLSVRILEHNWNATNQSKTQTFEVEKSIKHSGYSTTNYNNDIALLKLKTAIEFKGFMRPVCLPEQVKTFAGKQGIVTGWGAVKEGGSVSPVLQEVNVPILTNAECRAMKYPSRRITDNMLCAGYKEGGKDSCQGDSGGPLHVEENGSHQIVGVVSWGEGCAQPGYPGVYSRVNRFLTWINYNVETGCYC
;
A
#
# COMPACT_ATOMS: atom_id res chain seq x y z
N MET A 1 10.66 -45.86 14.73
CA MET A 1 12.05 -46.10 15.19
C MET A 1 12.61 -44.73 15.56
N LEU A 2 12.33 -44.17 16.75
CA LEU A 2 12.79 -44.51 18.10
C LEU A 2 14.31 -44.27 18.29
N PHE A 3 14.67 -43.15 18.94
CA PHE A 3 15.81 -42.92 19.87
C PHE A 3 15.80 -41.42 20.24
N ARG A 4 15.08 -40.98 21.28
CA ARG A 4 15.44 -40.92 22.72
C ARG A 4 16.74 -40.15 23.04
N PHE A 5 16.56 -38.97 23.63
CA PHE A 5 17.42 -38.44 24.70
C PHE A 5 16.53 -37.81 25.79
N ILE A 6 16.62 -38.34 27.02
CA ILE A 6 16.04 -37.81 28.26
C ILE A 6 17.12 -37.93 29.33
N LEU A 7 17.40 -36.84 30.06
CA LEU A 7 17.63 -36.77 31.53
C LEU A 7 17.91 -35.28 31.88
N LEU A 8 16.97 -34.55 32.49
CA LEU A 8 16.68 -34.39 33.93
C LEU A 8 17.67 -33.49 34.70
N LEU A 9 17.17 -32.34 35.18
CA LEU A 9 17.35 -31.92 36.57
C LEU A 9 16.22 -30.98 37.00
N THR A 10 15.74 -31.22 38.20
CA THR A 10 14.48 -30.79 38.80
C THR A 10 14.67 -29.71 39.88
N LEU A 11 13.63 -28.86 40.00
CA LEU A 11 13.07 -28.25 41.23
C LEU A 11 13.88 -27.23 42.05
N VAL A 12 13.34 -26.00 42.14
CA VAL A 12 13.00 -25.33 43.41
C VAL A 12 11.70 -24.52 43.19
N ALA A 13 10.72 -24.68 44.08
CA ALA A 13 9.50 -23.87 44.13
C ALA A 13 9.21 -23.40 45.56
N ALA A 14 8.74 -22.14 45.66
CA ALA A 14 7.91 -21.49 46.70
C ALA A 14 8.54 -21.32 48.11
N THR A 15 8.36 -20.27 48.92
CA THR A 15 7.34 -19.22 49.17
C THR A 15 8.05 -18.03 49.88
N ILE A 16 7.52 -16.80 49.99
CA ILE A 16 6.68 -16.25 51.10
C ILE A 16 6.20 -14.83 50.72
N ALA A 17 5.06 -14.45 51.31
CA ALA A 17 4.12 -13.38 51.01
C ALA A 17 4.41 -11.96 51.56
N ASN A 18 3.69 -10.99 50.96
CA ASN A 18 3.02 -9.79 51.48
C ASN A 18 3.67 -8.87 52.55
N ALA A 19 3.74 -7.57 52.20
CA ALA A 19 3.36 -6.48 53.10
C ALA A 19 2.78 -5.31 52.29
N VAL A 20 1.64 -4.82 52.77
CA VAL A 20 0.82 -3.69 52.30
C VAL A 20 1.10 -2.47 53.20
N ASP A 21 0.58 -1.31 52.79
CA ASP A 21 0.32 -0.06 53.53
C ASP A 21 1.42 1.02 53.48
N ASN A 22 1.15 2.32 53.35
CA ASN A 22 -0.02 3.13 52.97
C ASN A 22 0.42 4.62 52.96
N LYS A 23 -0.38 5.49 52.32
CA LYS A 23 -0.54 6.95 52.56
C LYS A 23 0.66 7.88 52.22
N SER A 24 0.48 9.12 51.77
CA SER A 24 -0.70 9.97 51.54
C SER A 24 -0.28 11.28 50.85
N ASN A 25 -1.23 11.82 50.07
CA ASN A 25 -1.38 13.21 49.60
C ASN A 25 -0.60 14.33 50.30
N LEU A 26 -0.14 15.30 49.50
CA LEU A 26 -0.21 16.71 49.89
C LEU A 26 -0.49 17.63 48.69
N THR A 27 -1.55 18.42 48.82
CA THR A 27 -2.07 19.42 47.88
C THR A 27 -1.63 20.84 48.25
N LYS A 28 -1.34 21.64 47.20
CA LYS A 28 -1.55 23.12 47.04
C LYS A 28 -0.72 24.09 47.94
N PRO A 29 -0.68 25.42 47.65
CA PRO A 29 -1.12 26.19 46.46
C PRO A 29 -0.07 27.22 45.92
N LEU A 30 -0.47 27.89 44.83
CA LEU A 30 0.07 29.15 44.28
C LEU A 30 0.10 30.30 45.30
N GLU A 31 1.17 31.09 45.25
CA GLU A 31 1.16 32.50 45.67
C GLU A 31 1.74 33.39 44.56
N LYS A 32 0.96 34.40 44.19
CA LYS A 32 1.36 35.57 43.41
C LYS A 32 1.87 36.60 44.41
N GLU A 33 3.03 37.18 44.18
CA GLU A 33 3.28 38.55 44.60
C GLU A 33 4.03 39.35 43.52
N LYS A 34 3.57 40.58 43.36
CA LYS A 34 4.02 41.56 42.38
C LYS A 34 5.08 42.48 43.02
N SER A 35 5.89 43.07 42.14
CA SER A 35 6.24 44.50 42.13
C SER A 35 7.57 44.95 42.75
N ASN A 36 8.40 45.48 41.84
CA ASN A 36 9.15 46.74 41.91
C ASN A 36 10.54 46.80 42.56
N SER A 37 11.52 46.88 41.64
CA SER A 37 12.26 48.11 41.30
C SER A 37 13.72 48.23 41.77
N THR A 38 14.52 48.56 40.75
CA THR A 38 15.70 49.43 40.70
C THR A 38 17.11 48.89 41.02
N ASN A 39 17.90 48.94 39.94
CA ASN A 39 19.30 49.36 39.81
C ASN A 39 20.42 48.37 40.14
N GLY A 40 21.11 47.96 39.07
CA GLY A 40 22.41 47.30 39.11
C GLY A 40 22.83 46.85 37.71
N ILE A 41 23.37 47.78 36.93
CA ILE A 41 24.01 47.47 35.64
C ILE A 41 25.37 46.85 35.96
N GLU A 42 25.56 45.57 35.62
CA GLU A 42 26.90 45.02 35.44
C GLU A 42 26.91 44.06 34.24
N ASN A 43 27.53 44.56 33.18
CA ASN A 43 28.04 43.92 31.96
C ASN A 43 27.82 42.40 31.79
N ASP A 44 26.90 42.03 30.89
CA ASP A 44 26.94 40.73 30.21
C ASP A 44 27.11 40.90 28.68
N LYS A 45 28.19 41.59 28.31
CA LYS A 45 28.64 41.72 26.91
C LYS A 45 29.22 40.41 26.36
N GLY A 46 29.34 39.35 27.17
CA GLY A 46 29.83 38.04 26.74
C GLY A 46 28.74 37.10 26.22
N PHE A 47 27.53 37.17 26.81
CA PHE A 47 26.43 36.28 26.42
C PHE A 47 25.77 36.68 25.08
N LEU A 48 25.69 37.98 24.77
CA LEU A 48 25.12 38.45 23.50
C LEU A 48 26.05 38.19 22.31
N ASP A 49 27.37 38.30 22.49
CA ASP A 49 28.33 37.96 21.42
C ASP A 49 28.35 36.45 21.10
N TRP A 50 27.99 35.60 22.05
CA TRP A 50 27.75 34.17 21.79
C TRP A 50 26.43 33.92 21.03
N LEU A 51 25.35 34.65 21.37
CA LEU A 51 24.05 34.53 20.70
C LEU A 51 24.05 35.04 19.24
N PHE A 52 24.91 36.00 18.91
CA PHE A 52 24.97 36.61 17.57
C PHE A 52 26.18 36.18 16.73
N GLY A 53 27.06 35.31 17.26
CA GLY A 53 28.35 34.95 16.67
C GLY A 53 28.36 33.86 15.59
N SER A 54 27.22 33.39 15.08
CA SER A 54 27.20 32.38 14.00
C SER A 54 25.96 32.48 13.10
N VAL A 55 25.78 33.65 12.50
CA VAL A 55 24.88 33.83 11.35
C VAL A 55 25.71 34.35 10.18
N GLY A 56 26.13 33.42 9.31
CA GLY A 56 26.61 33.78 7.98
C GLY A 56 25.49 34.47 7.17
N PRO A 57 25.83 35.23 6.10
CA PRO A 57 24.90 36.07 5.37
C PRO A 57 24.03 35.28 4.39
N TYR A 58 23.37 34.21 4.85
CA TYR A 58 22.37 33.50 4.06
C TYR A 58 21.05 33.47 4.81
N PRO A 59 20.01 34.18 4.34
CA PRO A 59 18.68 34.06 4.92
C PRO A 59 18.25 32.58 4.83
N PRO A 60 17.59 32.03 5.88
CA PRO A 60 17.01 30.70 5.79
C PRO A 60 16.04 30.69 4.61
N THR A 61 16.29 29.80 3.65
CA THR A 61 15.42 29.59 2.50
C THR A 61 14.04 29.25 3.03
N LEU A 62 13.09 30.19 2.90
CA LEU A 62 11.69 29.91 3.13
C LEU A 62 11.29 28.83 2.12
N ILE A 63 11.11 27.61 2.58
CA ILE A 63 10.52 26.53 1.78
C ILE A 63 9.08 26.98 1.55
N GLU A 64 8.83 27.57 0.39
CA GLU A 64 7.47 27.86 -0.07
C GLU A 64 6.70 26.53 -0.05
N PRO A 65 5.53 26.44 0.61
CA PRO A 65 4.73 25.22 0.58
C PRO A 65 4.48 24.87 -0.88
N GLN A 66 4.88 23.67 -1.29
CA GLN A 66 4.74 23.23 -2.67
C GLN A 66 3.29 23.41 -3.10
N GLN A 67 3.05 24.33 -4.03
CA GLN A 67 1.70 24.56 -4.55
C GLN A 67 1.15 23.25 -5.09
N PRO A 68 -0.11 22.89 -4.78
CA PRO A 68 -0.71 21.68 -5.28
C PRO A 68 -0.62 21.67 -6.81
N GLU A 69 -0.02 20.60 -7.34
CA GLU A 69 0.25 20.41 -8.75
C GLU A 69 -1.05 20.51 -9.55
N LYS A 70 -1.21 21.57 -10.36
CA LYS A 70 -2.43 21.81 -11.16
C LYS A 70 -2.43 20.88 -12.37
N CYS A 71 -3.20 19.81 -12.30
CA CYS A 71 -3.42 18.95 -13.47
C CYS A 71 -4.64 19.39 -14.29
N SER A 72 -4.63 19.02 -15.56
CA SER A 72 -5.80 19.12 -16.42
C SER A 72 -6.98 18.34 -15.82
N PRO A 73 -8.23 18.83 -15.94
CA PRO A 73 -9.40 18.06 -15.56
C PRO A 73 -9.41 16.69 -16.25
N CYS A 74 -9.62 15.65 -15.47
CA CYS A 74 -9.68 14.27 -15.92
C CYS A 74 -10.69 13.49 -15.07
N THR A 75 -11.00 12.26 -15.47
CA THR A 75 -11.92 11.37 -14.75
C THR A 75 -11.24 10.04 -14.47
N CYS A 76 -11.24 9.62 -13.20
CA CYS A 76 -10.67 8.33 -12.80
C CYS A 76 -11.51 7.14 -13.30
N GLY A 77 -10.89 5.95 -13.34
CA GLY A 77 -11.61 4.68 -13.51
C GLY A 77 -12.17 4.42 -14.90
N LEU A 78 -11.87 5.24 -15.90
CA LEU A 78 -12.32 4.99 -17.28
C LEU A 78 -11.31 4.10 -18.03
N THR A 79 -11.79 3.03 -18.67
CA THR A 79 -10.97 2.20 -19.56
C THR A 79 -10.77 2.85 -20.93
N ASN A 80 -9.68 2.53 -21.62
CA ASN A 80 -9.51 2.90 -23.03
C ASN A 80 -10.45 2.01 -23.88
N LYS A 81 -11.54 2.59 -24.39
CA LYS A 81 -12.63 1.87 -25.06
C LYS A 81 -12.15 1.14 -26.32
N HIS A 82 -12.19 -0.19 -26.29
CA HIS A 82 -12.25 -1.07 -27.46
C HIS A 82 -13.19 -2.26 -27.13
N ASN A 83 -13.86 -2.84 -28.13
CA ASN A 83 -14.98 -3.78 -27.96
C ASN A 83 -14.70 -4.92 -26.95
N ARG A 84 -15.65 -5.18 -26.04
CA ARG A 84 -15.54 -6.15 -24.93
C ARG A 84 -15.52 -7.61 -25.41
N ILE A 85 -14.58 -8.41 -24.90
CA ILE A 85 -14.57 -9.88 -24.96
C ILE A 85 -14.66 -10.41 -23.51
N VAL A 86 -15.33 -11.54 -23.27
CA VAL A 86 -15.66 -12.06 -21.91
C VAL A 86 -15.04 -13.45 -21.68
N GLY A 87 -14.41 -13.64 -20.51
CA GLY A 87 -13.71 -14.87 -20.09
C GLY A 87 -12.21 -14.64 -20.15
N GLY A 88 -11.47 -14.86 -19.05
CA GLY A 88 -10.10 -14.36 -18.88
C GLY A 88 -9.19 -14.60 -20.08
N VAL A 89 -8.67 -13.51 -20.64
CA VAL A 89 -7.92 -13.42 -21.90
C VAL A 89 -6.93 -12.26 -21.80
N GLU A 90 -6.04 -12.19 -22.78
CA GLU A 90 -5.22 -11.02 -23.04
C GLU A 90 -6.09 -9.76 -23.09
N THR A 91 -5.67 -8.71 -22.38
CA THR A 91 -6.32 -7.40 -22.43
C THR A 91 -6.05 -6.70 -23.76
N LEU A 92 -6.83 -5.67 -24.07
CA LEU A 92 -6.49 -4.78 -25.20
C LEU A 92 -5.34 -3.85 -24.79
N VAL A 93 -4.51 -3.46 -25.75
CA VAL A 93 -3.39 -2.53 -25.52
C VAL A 93 -3.91 -1.28 -24.80
N ASN A 94 -3.35 -0.98 -23.63
CA ASN A 94 -3.72 0.13 -22.76
C ASN A 94 -5.17 0.10 -22.24
N GLN A 95 -5.92 -1.01 -22.28
CA GLN A 95 -7.31 -1.08 -21.78
C GLN A 95 -7.45 -0.53 -20.35
N TYR A 96 -6.51 -0.90 -19.48
CA TYR A 96 -6.42 -0.48 -18.08
C TYR A 96 -5.21 0.44 -17.86
N PRO A 97 -5.36 1.75 -18.10
CA PRO A 97 -4.22 2.68 -18.11
C PRO A 97 -3.59 2.89 -16.74
N TRP A 98 -4.32 2.60 -15.66
CA TRP A 98 -3.80 2.68 -14.29
C TRP A 98 -2.85 1.55 -13.92
N MET A 99 -2.64 0.56 -14.79
CA MET A 99 -1.71 -0.53 -14.51
C MET A 99 -0.28 -0.02 -14.42
N ALA A 100 0.39 -0.40 -13.34
CA ALA A 100 1.79 -0.09 -13.09
C ALA A 100 2.59 -1.38 -12.96
N LEU A 101 3.67 -1.48 -13.74
CA LEU A 101 4.64 -2.54 -13.69
C LEU A 101 5.79 -2.10 -12.78
N LEU A 102 5.95 -2.79 -11.64
CA LEU A 102 7.02 -2.51 -10.69
C LEU A 102 8.27 -3.27 -11.07
N MET A 103 9.37 -2.54 -11.16
CA MET A 103 10.69 -3.08 -11.49
C MET A 103 11.66 -2.88 -10.35
N TYR A 104 12.47 -3.88 -10.07
CA TYR A 104 13.60 -3.81 -9.15
C TYR A 104 14.87 -4.16 -9.91
N ARG A 105 15.84 -3.24 -9.94
CA ARG A 105 17.07 -3.37 -10.76
C ARG A 105 16.77 -3.65 -12.24
N GLY A 106 15.70 -3.06 -12.77
CA GLY A 106 15.26 -3.22 -14.16
C GLY A 106 14.49 -4.51 -14.47
N GLN A 107 14.19 -5.34 -13.46
CA GLN A 107 13.43 -6.58 -13.63
C GLN A 107 12.03 -6.47 -13.03
N PHE A 108 11.02 -6.92 -13.76
CA PHE A 108 9.65 -7.04 -13.26
C PHE A 108 9.58 -7.98 -12.06
N PHE A 109 8.80 -7.62 -11.04
CA PHE A 109 8.59 -8.48 -9.88
C PHE A 109 7.19 -8.35 -9.22
N CYS A 110 6.52 -7.20 -9.36
CA CYS A 110 5.18 -6.96 -8.82
C CYS A 110 4.39 -6.02 -9.74
N GLY A 111 3.06 -6.03 -9.57
CA GLY A 111 2.16 -5.01 -10.06
C GLY A 111 1.97 -3.85 -9.09
N GLY A 112 1.30 -2.82 -9.58
CA GLY A 112 0.84 -1.68 -8.83
C GLY A 112 -0.32 -1.00 -9.56
N THR A 113 -0.86 0.05 -8.97
CA THR A 113 -1.98 0.81 -9.54
C THR A 113 -1.81 2.30 -9.35
N VAL A 114 -1.86 3.06 -10.43
CA VAL A 114 -1.84 4.52 -10.38
C VAL A 114 -3.16 5.02 -9.78
N ILE A 115 -3.06 5.72 -8.65
CA ILE A 115 -4.23 6.29 -7.95
C ILE A 115 -4.32 7.81 -8.06
N ASN A 116 -3.20 8.49 -8.34
CA ASN A 116 -3.13 9.93 -8.61
C ASN A 116 -1.83 10.26 -9.38
N SER A 117 -1.55 11.52 -9.68
CA SER A 117 -0.37 11.87 -10.53
C SER A 117 0.99 11.56 -9.90
N ARG A 118 1.07 11.34 -8.59
CA ARG A 118 2.34 11.14 -7.86
C ARG A 118 2.44 9.80 -7.14
N TYR A 119 1.37 9.03 -7.07
CA TYR A 119 1.30 7.86 -6.21
C TYR A 119 0.77 6.62 -6.94
N VAL A 120 1.47 5.52 -6.68
CA VAL A 120 1.10 4.18 -7.09
C VAL A 120 0.85 3.34 -5.85
N LEU A 121 -0.33 2.72 -5.78
CA LEU A 121 -0.72 1.79 -4.73
C LEU A 121 -0.22 0.38 -5.07
N THR A 122 0.31 -0.34 -4.09
CA THR A 122 0.80 -1.72 -4.24
C THR A 122 0.74 -2.46 -2.89
N ALA A 123 1.24 -3.69 -2.83
CA ALA A 123 1.34 -4.47 -1.60
C ALA A 123 2.60 -4.08 -0.80
N ALA A 124 2.54 -4.16 0.52
CA ALA A 124 3.70 -3.90 1.38
C ALA A 124 4.81 -4.93 1.17
N HIS A 125 4.47 -6.19 0.91
CA HIS A 125 5.45 -7.24 0.65
C HIS A 125 6.26 -7.01 -0.64
N CYS A 126 5.73 -6.23 -1.60
CA CYS A 126 6.44 -5.84 -2.81
C CYS A 126 7.52 -4.77 -2.55
N VAL A 127 7.52 -4.13 -1.38
CA VAL A 127 8.45 -3.02 -1.09
C VAL A 127 9.19 -3.20 0.24
N ASP A 128 8.81 -4.19 1.04
CA ASP A 128 9.41 -4.45 2.35
C ASP A 128 10.89 -4.80 2.20
N ARG A 129 11.76 -3.98 2.80
CA ARG A 129 13.23 -4.15 2.80
C ARG A 129 13.88 -3.97 1.42
N PHE A 130 13.18 -3.36 0.46
CA PHE A 130 13.75 -3.02 -0.84
C PHE A 130 14.46 -1.66 -0.76
N ASP A 131 15.55 -1.53 -1.52
CA ASP A 131 16.22 -0.24 -1.72
C ASP A 131 15.42 0.60 -2.72
N VAL A 132 14.91 1.74 -2.26
CA VAL A 132 14.06 2.65 -3.04
C VAL A 132 14.76 3.12 -4.32
N ASN A 133 16.08 3.33 -4.29
CA ASN A 133 16.83 3.81 -5.46
C ASN A 133 16.92 2.77 -6.58
N LYS A 134 16.59 1.51 -6.28
CA LYS A 134 16.57 0.40 -7.25
C LYS A 134 15.16 0.09 -7.74
N LEU A 135 14.14 0.78 -7.22
CA LEU A 135 12.76 0.66 -7.66
C LEU A 135 12.45 1.65 -8.78
N SER A 136 11.72 1.18 -9.78
CA SER A 136 11.12 2.03 -10.80
C SER A 136 9.75 1.52 -11.17
N VAL A 137 8.91 2.44 -11.64
CA VAL A 137 7.53 2.15 -12.04
C VAL A 137 7.39 2.42 -13.53
N ARG A 138 6.92 1.43 -14.29
CA ARG A 138 6.54 1.61 -15.69
C ARG A 138 5.03 1.58 -15.85
N ILE A 139 4.47 2.56 -16.57
CA ILE A 139 3.04 2.63 -16.89
C ILE A 139 2.83 2.54 -18.40
N LEU A 140 1.58 2.30 -18.81
CA LEU A 140 1.18 2.10 -20.21
C LEU A 140 1.94 0.96 -20.89
N GLU A 141 2.46 0.01 -20.11
CA GLU A 141 2.99 -1.24 -20.62
C GLU A 141 1.83 -2.16 -20.99
N HIS A 142 1.98 -2.89 -22.09
CA HIS A 142 1.03 -3.95 -22.46
C HIS A 142 1.77 -5.26 -22.63
N ASN A 143 2.76 -5.25 -23.54
CA ASN A 143 3.60 -6.39 -23.88
C ASN A 143 5.06 -5.97 -23.85
N TRP A 144 5.80 -6.32 -22.78
CA TRP A 144 7.20 -5.89 -22.65
C TRP A 144 8.17 -6.60 -23.61
N ASN A 145 7.71 -7.62 -24.35
CA ASN A 145 8.49 -8.22 -25.45
C ASN A 145 8.29 -7.47 -26.78
N ALA A 146 7.29 -6.59 -26.89
CA ALA A 146 6.98 -5.85 -28.10
C ALA A 146 7.38 -4.37 -27.95
N THR A 147 8.42 -3.93 -28.65
CA THR A 147 8.97 -2.58 -28.52
C THR A 147 8.13 -1.46 -29.15
N ASN A 148 7.15 -1.79 -30.00
CA ASN A 148 6.41 -0.82 -30.82
C ASN A 148 4.90 -0.71 -30.50
N GLN A 149 4.39 -1.49 -29.55
CA GLN A 149 2.94 -1.53 -29.25
C GLN A 149 2.50 -0.51 -28.20
N SER A 150 3.35 -0.24 -27.21
CA SER A 150 3.08 0.64 -26.07
C SER A 150 4.05 1.83 -26.04
N LYS A 151 3.53 3.04 -25.86
CA LYS A 151 4.35 4.22 -25.51
C LYS A 151 4.50 4.27 -23.99
N THR A 152 5.38 3.42 -23.47
CA THR A 152 5.59 3.28 -22.03
C THR A 152 6.25 4.52 -21.43
N GLN A 153 6.00 4.74 -20.14
CA GLN A 153 6.66 5.79 -19.36
C GLN A 153 7.23 5.17 -18.10
N THR A 154 8.50 5.43 -17.79
CA THR A 154 9.18 4.89 -16.60
C THR A 154 9.52 6.01 -15.63
N PHE A 155 9.20 5.81 -14.36
CA PHE A 155 9.34 6.78 -13.28
C PHE A 155 10.26 6.21 -12.19
N GLU A 156 11.17 7.06 -11.69
CA GLU A 156 11.92 6.76 -10.47
C GLU A 156 11.02 6.92 -9.24
N VAL A 157 11.27 6.09 -8.22
CA VAL A 157 10.57 6.19 -6.93
C VAL A 157 11.32 7.14 -6.01
N GLU A 158 10.63 8.16 -5.49
CA GLU A 158 11.14 9.09 -4.47
C GLU A 158 11.07 8.49 -3.07
N LYS A 159 9.93 7.85 -2.75
CA LYS A 159 9.67 7.29 -1.42
C LYS A 159 8.80 6.05 -1.50
N SER A 160 9.14 5.03 -0.73
CA SER A 160 8.27 3.89 -0.45
C SER A 160 7.65 4.05 0.94
N ILE A 161 6.33 3.92 1.03
CA ILE A 161 5.54 4.12 2.24
C ILE A 161 4.69 2.87 2.47
N LYS A 162 5.22 1.91 3.23
CA LYS A 162 4.46 0.73 3.67
C LYS A 162 3.63 1.05 4.91
N HIS A 163 2.49 0.40 5.06
CA HIS A 163 1.69 0.52 6.27
C HIS A 163 2.49 0.03 7.50
N SER A 164 2.53 0.83 8.58
CA SER A 164 3.35 0.53 9.78
C SER A 164 2.93 -0.76 10.49
N GLY A 165 1.65 -1.09 10.42
CA GLY A 165 1.09 -2.35 10.92
C GLY A 165 1.28 -3.56 10.01
N TYR A 166 2.04 -3.46 8.90
CA TYR A 166 2.29 -4.61 8.02
C TYR A 166 2.98 -5.75 8.77
N SER A 167 2.44 -6.95 8.65
CA SER A 167 2.94 -8.16 9.31
C SER A 167 3.44 -9.17 8.28
N THR A 168 4.73 -9.48 8.32
CA THR A 168 5.34 -10.52 7.47
C THR A 168 4.94 -11.95 7.87
N THR A 169 4.30 -12.13 9.02
CA THR A 169 3.87 -13.45 9.51
C THR A 169 2.52 -13.87 8.92
N ASN A 170 1.59 -12.93 8.77
CA ASN A 170 0.21 -13.23 8.34
C ASN A 170 -0.29 -12.32 7.22
N TYR A 171 0.56 -11.46 6.65
CA TYR A 171 0.22 -10.51 5.58
C TYR A 171 -0.89 -9.53 5.95
N ASN A 172 -1.16 -9.32 7.24
CA ASN A 172 -2.10 -8.28 7.64
C ASN A 172 -1.52 -6.90 7.32
N ASN A 173 -2.38 -5.97 6.88
CA ASN A 173 -1.99 -4.62 6.43
C ASN A 173 -0.97 -4.62 5.30
N ASP A 174 -1.10 -5.55 4.35
CA ASP A 174 -0.21 -5.68 3.20
C ASP A 174 -0.52 -4.65 2.11
N ILE A 175 -0.24 -3.38 2.40
CA ILE A 175 -0.50 -2.25 1.53
C ILE A 175 0.63 -1.22 1.63
N ALA A 176 1.01 -0.65 0.49
CA ALA A 176 2.05 0.36 0.39
C ALA A 176 1.76 1.36 -0.73
N LEU A 177 2.35 2.54 -0.58
CA LEU A 177 2.35 3.61 -1.58
C LEU A 177 3.78 3.84 -2.07
N LEU A 178 3.94 3.99 -3.38
CA LEU A 178 5.16 4.47 -4.01
C LEU A 178 4.93 5.91 -4.48
N LYS A 179 5.65 6.86 -3.88
CA LYS A 179 5.69 8.25 -4.35
C LYS A 179 6.69 8.34 -5.49
N LEU A 180 6.24 8.82 -6.64
CA LEU A 180 7.06 9.03 -7.83
C LEU A 180 7.81 10.36 -7.74
N LYS A 181 9.04 10.37 -8.26
CA LYS A 181 9.90 11.56 -8.28
C LYS A 181 9.40 12.64 -9.24
N THR A 182 8.81 12.23 -10.35
CA THR A 182 8.15 13.11 -11.33
C THR A 182 6.66 12.76 -11.44
N ALA A 183 5.84 13.75 -11.77
CA ALA A 183 4.40 13.56 -11.93
C ALA A 183 4.04 12.86 -13.24
N ILE A 184 3.03 12.00 -13.16
CA ILE A 184 2.35 11.44 -14.32
C ILE A 184 1.46 12.53 -14.91
N GLU A 185 1.61 12.76 -16.21
CA GLU A 185 0.69 13.61 -16.96
C GLU A 185 -0.54 12.80 -17.39
N PHE A 186 -1.72 13.16 -16.88
CA PHE A 186 -2.99 12.59 -17.30
C PHE A 186 -3.44 13.17 -18.65
N LYS A 187 -2.78 12.71 -19.72
CA LYS A 187 -3.07 13.08 -21.11
C LYS A 187 -3.28 11.84 -21.98
N GLY A 188 -4.09 12.00 -23.03
CA GLY A 188 -4.36 10.93 -23.98
C GLY A 188 -5.02 9.72 -23.31
N PHE A 189 -4.32 8.58 -23.32
CA PHE A 189 -4.81 7.31 -22.78
C PHE A 189 -4.58 7.15 -21.27
N MET A 190 -3.78 8.00 -20.64
CA MET A 190 -3.37 7.83 -19.23
C MET A 190 -4.37 8.46 -18.26
N ARG A 191 -4.79 7.67 -17.27
CA ARG A 191 -5.69 8.07 -16.18
C ARG A 191 -5.60 7.08 -15.02
N PRO A 192 -5.81 7.55 -13.78
CA PRO A 192 -5.77 6.71 -12.58
C PRO A 192 -7.06 5.89 -12.45
N VAL A 193 -7.03 4.87 -11.59
CA VAL A 193 -8.25 4.19 -11.11
C VAL A 193 -8.93 5.06 -10.06
N CYS A 194 -10.24 4.92 -9.87
CA CYS A 194 -10.91 5.56 -8.74
C CYS A 194 -10.61 4.80 -7.43
N LEU A 195 -10.44 5.55 -6.33
CA LEU A 195 -10.49 4.96 -4.99
C LEU A 195 -11.93 4.59 -4.63
N PRO A 196 -12.15 3.51 -3.87
CA PRO A 196 -13.49 3.07 -3.48
C PRO A 196 -14.06 3.94 -2.36
N GLU A 197 -15.36 3.82 -2.13
CA GLU A 197 -16.04 4.44 -0.99
C GLU A 197 -15.77 3.68 0.33
N GLN A 198 -15.57 4.42 1.44
CA GLN A 198 -15.08 3.85 2.71
C GLN A 198 -15.98 2.78 3.34
N VAL A 199 -17.30 2.92 3.22
CA VAL A 199 -18.28 2.06 3.92
C VAL A 199 -18.99 1.10 2.96
N LYS A 200 -18.62 1.11 1.67
CA LYS A 200 -19.26 0.30 0.64
C LYS A 200 -18.84 -1.17 0.72
N THR A 201 -19.81 -2.07 0.62
CA THR A 201 -19.53 -3.50 0.45
C THR A 201 -19.42 -3.85 -1.03
N PHE A 202 -18.43 -4.69 -1.34
CA PHE A 202 -18.23 -5.26 -2.67
C PHE A 202 -18.46 -6.78 -2.69
N ALA A 203 -18.86 -7.38 -1.57
CA ALA A 203 -19.19 -8.80 -1.52
C ALA A 203 -20.36 -9.13 -2.48
N GLY A 204 -20.27 -10.26 -3.16
CA GLY A 204 -21.21 -10.68 -4.20
C GLY A 204 -21.01 -10.00 -5.56
N LYS A 205 -20.14 -8.98 -5.66
CA LYS A 205 -19.82 -8.35 -6.95
C LYS A 205 -18.79 -9.16 -7.73
N GLN A 206 -18.78 -8.97 -9.05
CA GLN A 206 -17.74 -9.48 -9.92
C GLN A 206 -16.56 -8.51 -9.91
N GLY A 207 -15.42 -8.96 -9.39
CA GLY A 207 -14.15 -8.24 -9.49
C GLY A 207 -13.36 -8.67 -10.73
N ILE A 208 -12.52 -7.76 -11.21
CA ILE A 208 -11.57 -7.99 -12.29
C ILE A 208 -10.18 -7.84 -11.70
N VAL A 209 -9.37 -8.88 -11.84
CA VAL A 209 -7.94 -8.86 -11.51
C VAL A 209 -7.19 -8.66 -12.82
N THR A 210 -6.20 -7.78 -12.82
CA THR A 210 -5.36 -7.51 -13.99
C THR A 210 -3.89 -7.54 -13.61
N GLY A 211 -3.05 -8.14 -14.45
CA GLY A 211 -1.62 -8.21 -14.19
C GLY A 211 -0.84 -9.03 -15.22
N TRP A 212 0.46 -9.14 -14.97
CA TRP A 212 1.42 -9.89 -15.79
C TRP A 212 1.89 -11.17 -15.09
N GLY A 213 1.18 -11.60 -14.05
CA GLY A 213 1.48 -12.82 -13.33
C GLY A 213 1.39 -14.07 -14.19
N ALA A 214 1.79 -15.18 -13.60
CA ALA A 214 1.74 -16.48 -14.24
C ALA A 214 0.28 -16.87 -14.55
N VAL A 215 0.01 -17.31 -15.78
CA VAL A 215 -1.34 -17.75 -16.18
C VAL A 215 -1.74 -19.12 -15.60
N LYS A 216 -0.80 -19.80 -14.94
CA LYS A 216 -0.98 -21.08 -14.26
C LYS A 216 0.00 -21.18 -13.09
N GLU A 217 -0.39 -21.90 -12.05
CA GLU A 217 0.45 -22.14 -10.89
C GLU A 217 1.82 -22.73 -11.30
N GLY A 218 2.90 -22.13 -10.80
CA GLY A 218 4.28 -22.54 -11.12
C GLY A 218 4.71 -22.25 -12.57
N GLY A 219 3.90 -21.54 -13.34
CA GLY A 219 4.24 -21.09 -14.68
C GLY A 219 5.13 -19.83 -14.68
N SER A 220 5.60 -19.46 -15.87
CA SER A 220 6.26 -18.18 -16.09
C SER A 220 5.24 -17.04 -16.10
N VAL A 221 5.68 -15.87 -15.65
CA VAL A 221 4.95 -14.60 -15.81
C VAL A 221 4.62 -14.34 -17.29
N SER A 222 3.49 -13.69 -17.54
CA SER A 222 3.07 -13.33 -18.88
C SER A 222 3.74 -12.01 -19.32
N PRO A 223 4.36 -11.93 -20.51
CA PRO A 223 4.84 -10.66 -21.03
C PRO A 223 3.71 -9.68 -21.38
N VAL A 224 2.50 -10.22 -21.59
CA VAL A 224 1.30 -9.50 -22.00
C VAL A 224 0.34 -9.34 -20.83
N LEU A 225 -0.24 -8.15 -20.66
CA LEU A 225 -1.22 -7.87 -19.60
C LEU A 225 -2.47 -8.74 -19.77
N GLN A 226 -2.82 -9.48 -18.72
CA GLN A 226 -3.98 -10.38 -18.66
C GLN A 226 -5.06 -9.82 -17.73
N GLU A 227 -6.30 -10.29 -17.92
CA GLU A 227 -7.40 -10.06 -16.99
C GLU A 227 -8.13 -11.35 -16.61
N VAL A 228 -8.69 -11.39 -15.41
CA VAL A 228 -9.59 -12.46 -14.99
C VAL A 228 -10.72 -11.93 -14.12
N ASN A 229 -11.93 -12.43 -14.38
CA ASN A 229 -13.11 -12.14 -13.58
C ASN A 229 -13.20 -13.14 -12.41
N VAL A 230 -13.29 -12.63 -11.18
CA VAL A 230 -13.45 -13.43 -9.95
C VAL A 230 -14.54 -12.86 -9.03
N PRO A 231 -15.43 -13.69 -8.45
CA PRO A 231 -16.46 -13.19 -7.55
C PRO A 231 -15.84 -12.80 -6.21
N ILE A 232 -16.28 -11.69 -5.63
CA ILE A 232 -15.82 -11.23 -4.33
C ILE A 232 -16.65 -11.89 -3.24
N LEU A 233 -15.99 -12.58 -2.32
CA LEU A 233 -16.65 -13.27 -1.20
C LEU A 233 -16.86 -12.32 -0.02
N THR A 234 -17.85 -12.62 0.81
CA THR A 234 -17.91 -12.10 2.18
C THR A 234 -16.74 -12.65 3.00
N ASN A 235 -16.33 -11.94 4.06
CA ASN A 235 -15.31 -12.47 4.97
C ASN A 235 -15.79 -13.73 5.71
N ALA A 236 -17.11 -13.86 5.94
CA ALA A 236 -17.69 -15.07 6.54
C ALA A 236 -17.52 -16.27 5.61
N GLU A 237 -17.87 -16.14 4.34
CA GLU A 237 -17.64 -17.19 3.33
C GLU A 237 -16.14 -17.51 3.23
N CYS A 238 -15.27 -16.50 3.13
CA CYS A 238 -13.84 -16.75 3.02
C CYS A 238 -13.25 -17.49 4.24
N ARG A 239 -13.70 -17.17 5.45
CA ARG A 239 -13.29 -17.88 6.68
C ARG A 239 -13.83 -19.30 6.76
N ALA A 240 -14.92 -19.59 6.05
CA ALA A 240 -15.51 -20.93 5.94
C ALA A 240 -14.89 -21.78 4.82
N MET A 241 -13.96 -21.22 4.04
CA MET A 241 -13.18 -21.94 3.04
C MET A 241 -12.05 -22.77 3.70
N LYS A 242 -11.06 -23.22 2.91
CA LYS A 242 -9.99 -24.10 3.43
C LYS A 242 -8.89 -23.36 4.19
N TYR A 243 -8.86 -22.03 4.17
CA TYR A 243 -7.93 -21.27 4.99
C TYR A 243 -8.26 -21.40 6.48
N PRO A 244 -7.27 -21.45 7.39
CA PRO A 244 -7.52 -21.29 8.81
C PRO A 244 -8.23 -19.95 9.07
N SER A 245 -9.43 -19.97 9.65
CA SER A 245 -10.30 -18.79 9.79
C SER A 245 -9.60 -17.57 10.42
N ARG A 246 -8.72 -17.80 11.41
CA ARG A 246 -7.92 -16.77 12.08
C ARG A 246 -6.92 -16.03 11.18
N ARG A 247 -6.62 -16.55 9.98
CA ARG A 247 -5.73 -15.89 9.01
C ARG A 247 -6.44 -14.83 8.18
N ILE A 248 -7.77 -14.89 8.05
CA ILE A 248 -8.55 -13.92 7.28
C ILE A 248 -9.02 -12.78 8.18
N THR A 249 -8.31 -11.65 8.13
CA THR A 249 -8.61 -10.46 8.95
C THR A 249 -9.67 -9.57 8.29
N ASP A 250 -10.19 -8.59 9.01
CA ASP A 250 -11.13 -7.60 8.45
C ASP A 250 -10.45 -6.55 7.56
N ASN A 251 -9.11 -6.58 7.49
CA ASN A 251 -8.33 -5.77 6.57
C ASN A 251 -8.07 -6.49 5.24
N MET A 252 -8.60 -7.71 5.11
CA MET A 252 -8.53 -8.53 3.91
C MET A 252 -9.92 -8.67 3.28
N LEU A 253 -9.94 -8.97 1.99
CA LEU A 253 -11.07 -9.51 1.27
C LEU A 253 -10.60 -10.72 0.45
N CYS A 254 -11.53 -11.59 0.07
CA CYS A 254 -11.21 -12.73 -0.78
C CYS A 254 -12.00 -12.65 -2.08
N ALA A 255 -11.38 -13.08 -3.16
CA ALA A 255 -12.04 -13.18 -4.45
C ALA A 255 -11.61 -14.46 -5.16
N GLY A 256 -12.56 -15.17 -5.77
CA GLY A 256 -12.30 -16.44 -6.44
C GLY A 256 -13.48 -17.39 -6.38
N TYR A 257 -13.48 -18.37 -7.29
CA TYR A 257 -14.52 -19.39 -7.33
C TYR A 257 -14.23 -20.47 -6.29
N LYS A 258 -15.28 -21.02 -5.68
CA LYS A 258 -15.16 -22.08 -4.67
C LYS A 258 -14.51 -23.33 -5.26
N GLU A 259 -14.83 -23.61 -6.52
CA GLU A 259 -14.33 -24.72 -7.32
C GLU A 259 -12.91 -24.45 -7.85
N GLY A 260 -12.37 -23.24 -7.68
CA GLY A 260 -11.09 -22.82 -8.25
C GLY A 260 -11.18 -22.48 -9.74
N GLY A 261 -10.08 -22.70 -10.47
CA GLY A 261 -9.98 -22.52 -11.92
C GLY A 261 -9.66 -21.10 -12.41
N LYS A 262 -9.97 -20.05 -11.65
CA LYS A 262 -9.61 -18.66 -11.96
C LYS A 262 -9.16 -17.90 -10.71
N ASP A 263 -8.00 -17.27 -10.79
CA ASP A 263 -7.38 -16.53 -9.68
C ASP A 263 -6.25 -15.60 -10.18
N SER A 264 -5.80 -14.69 -9.31
CA SER A 264 -4.46 -14.08 -9.41
C SER A 264 -3.37 -15.12 -9.15
N CYS A 265 -2.16 -14.88 -9.66
CA CYS A 265 -1.05 -15.81 -9.46
C CYS A 265 0.30 -15.09 -9.28
N GLN A 266 1.40 -15.86 -9.27
CA GLN A 266 2.74 -15.32 -9.04
C GLN A 266 3.07 -14.21 -10.04
N GLY A 267 3.43 -13.03 -9.54
CA GLY A 267 3.71 -11.83 -10.35
C GLY A 267 2.55 -10.82 -10.41
N ASP A 268 1.32 -11.22 -10.05
CA ASP A 268 0.20 -10.27 -9.92
C ASP A 268 0.23 -9.50 -8.59
N SER A 269 1.05 -9.93 -7.64
CA SER A 269 1.28 -9.29 -6.34
C SER A 269 1.36 -7.77 -6.44
N GLY A 270 0.58 -7.07 -5.61
CA GLY A 270 0.51 -5.61 -5.62
C GLY A 270 -0.37 -5.00 -6.74
N GLY A 271 -0.78 -5.79 -7.72
CA GLY A 271 -1.74 -5.39 -8.75
C GLY A 271 -3.17 -5.22 -8.21
N PRO A 272 -4.08 -4.61 -9.00
CA PRO A 272 -5.42 -4.32 -8.55
C PRO A 272 -6.36 -5.52 -8.67
N LEU A 273 -7.27 -5.60 -7.71
CA LEU A 273 -8.63 -6.11 -7.92
C LEU A 273 -9.55 -4.89 -8.00
N HIS A 274 -10.21 -4.70 -9.14
CA HIS A 274 -11.12 -3.57 -9.36
C HIS A 274 -12.53 -4.02 -9.78
N VAL A 275 -13.52 -3.21 -9.44
CA VAL A 275 -14.93 -3.43 -9.79
C VAL A 275 -15.40 -2.30 -10.71
N GLU A 276 -16.09 -2.66 -11.79
CA GLU A 276 -16.76 -1.70 -12.66
C GLU A 276 -18.17 -1.41 -12.13
N GLU A 277 -18.48 -0.13 -11.90
CA GLU A 277 -19.83 0.34 -11.58
C GLU A 277 -20.14 1.59 -12.38
N ASN A 278 -21.28 1.59 -13.09
CA ASN A 278 -21.73 2.72 -13.91
C ASN A 278 -20.66 3.22 -14.91
N GLY A 279 -19.87 2.29 -15.47
CA GLY A 279 -18.80 2.60 -16.43
C GLY A 279 -17.51 3.17 -15.81
N SER A 280 -17.38 3.15 -14.47
CA SER A 280 -16.17 3.57 -13.76
C SER A 280 -15.60 2.44 -12.89
N HIS A 281 -14.28 2.25 -12.96
CA HIS A 281 -13.56 1.24 -12.21
C HIS A 281 -13.03 1.80 -10.88
N GLN A 282 -13.30 1.07 -9.80
CA GLN A 282 -12.79 1.36 -8.46
C GLN A 282 -11.85 0.25 -7.99
N ILE A 283 -10.67 0.58 -7.44
CA ILE A 283 -9.77 -0.42 -6.87
C ILE A 283 -10.23 -0.86 -5.48
N VAL A 284 -10.81 -2.05 -5.39
CA VAL A 284 -11.39 -2.56 -4.13
C VAL A 284 -10.41 -3.42 -3.35
N GLY A 285 -9.43 -4.01 -4.03
CA GLY A 285 -8.41 -4.88 -3.44
C GLY A 285 -7.04 -4.69 -4.06
N VAL A 286 -5.99 -5.03 -3.31
CA VAL A 286 -4.61 -5.17 -3.80
C VAL A 286 -4.20 -6.64 -3.63
N VAL A 287 -3.72 -7.28 -4.70
CA VAL A 287 -3.29 -8.70 -4.69
C VAL A 287 -2.21 -8.88 -3.62
N SER A 288 -2.42 -9.81 -2.69
CA SER A 288 -1.57 -9.95 -1.50
C SER A 288 -1.00 -11.36 -1.37
N TRP A 289 -1.85 -12.37 -1.15
CA TRP A 289 -1.40 -13.76 -0.97
C TRP A 289 -2.49 -14.78 -1.32
N GLY A 290 -2.10 -16.05 -1.43
CA GLY A 290 -3.00 -17.19 -1.64
C GLY A 290 -2.25 -18.51 -1.44
N GLU A 291 -2.99 -19.62 -1.36
CA GLU A 291 -2.41 -20.98 -1.39
C GLU A 291 -2.53 -21.53 -2.82
N GLY A 292 -1.38 -21.67 -3.49
CA GLY A 292 -1.34 -21.98 -4.92
C GLY A 292 -1.98 -20.89 -5.79
N CYS A 293 -2.40 -21.25 -6.99
CA CYS A 293 -3.21 -20.36 -7.84
C CYS A 293 -4.45 -21.10 -8.33
N ALA A 294 -5.63 -20.53 -8.10
CA ALA A 294 -6.89 -21.08 -8.59
C ALA A 294 -7.21 -22.49 -8.07
N GLN A 295 -6.73 -22.83 -6.87
CA GLN A 295 -7.01 -24.13 -6.25
C GLN A 295 -8.43 -24.17 -5.64
N PRO A 296 -9.16 -25.31 -5.74
CA PRO A 296 -10.48 -25.44 -5.14
C PRO A 296 -10.44 -25.23 -3.62
N GLY A 297 -11.21 -24.26 -3.13
CA GLY A 297 -11.29 -23.91 -1.71
C GLY A 297 -10.27 -22.88 -1.22
N TYR A 298 -9.39 -22.38 -2.08
CA TYR A 298 -8.37 -21.37 -1.74
C TYR A 298 -8.50 -20.15 -2.68
N PRO A 299 -9.47 -19.26 -2.45
CA PRO A 299 -9.57 -18.03 -3.23
C PRO A 299 -8.35 -17.13 -2.98
N GLY A 300 -8.04 -16.24 -3.92
CA GLY A 300 -7.06 -15.19 -3.72
C GLY A 300 -7.44 -14.27 -2.56
N VAL A 301 -6.44 -13.85 -1.78
CA VAL A 301 -6.60 -12.92 -0.65
C VAL A 301 -5.95 -11.58 -1.00
N TYR A 302 -6.71 -10.51 -0.78
CA TYR A 302 -6.35 -9.15 -1.16
C TYR A 302 -6.42 -8.24 0.05
N SER A 303 -5.56 -7.22 0.09
CA SER A 303 -5.73 -6.10 1.03
C SER A 303 -6.98 -5.31 0.66
N ARG A 304 -7.89 -5.12 1.61
CA ARG A 304 -9.20 -4.49 1.42
C ARG A 304 -9.06 -2.96 1.40
N VAL A 305 -8.97 -2.35 0.22
CA VAL A 305 -8.57 -0.94 0.03
C VAL A 305 -9.43 0.04 0.81
N ASN A 306 -10.75 -0.16 0.88
CA ASN A 306 -11.64 0.76 1.59
C ASN A 306 -11.40 0.81 3.12
N ARG A 307 -10.68 -0.15 3.69
CA ARG A 307 -10.21 -0.11 5.10
C ARG A 307 -8.98 0.77 5.31
N PHE A 308 -8.30 1.14 4.24
CA PHE A 308 -7.05 1.89 4.28
C PHE A 308 -7.19 3.32 3.77
N LEU A 309 -8.39 3.80 3.41
CA LEU A 309 -8.56 5.14 2.83
C LEU A 309 -8.07 6.26 3.75
N THR A 310 -8.29 6.17 5.06
CA THR A 310 -7.74 7.14 6.01
C THR A 310 -6.21 7.15 5.97
N TRP A 311 -5.58 5.98 5.88
CA TRP A 311 -4.13 5.86 5.75
C TRP A 311 -3.62 6.34 4.39
N ILE A 312 -4.33 6.04 3.30
CA ILE A 312 -4.00 6.51 1.95
C ILE A 312 -4.05 8.04 1.93
N ASN A 313 -5.16 8.64 2.35
CA ASN A 313 -5.36 10.09 2.36
C ASN A 313 -4.35 10.82 3.25
N TYR A 314 -3.92 10.21 4.35
CA TYR A 314 -2.89 10.78 5.21
C TYR A 314 -1.51 10.83 4.54
N ASN A 315 -1.16 9.84 3.72
CA ASN A 315 0.18 9.73 3.13
C ASN A 315 0.30 10.32 1.71
N VAL A 316 -0.84 10.55 1.05
CA VAL A 316 -0.91 11.17 -0.28
C VAL A 316 -1.02 12.69 -0.12
N GLU A 317 0.11 13.31 0.24
CA GLU A 317 0.22 14.75 0.51
C GLU A 317 0.33 15.59 -0.77
N THR A 318 0.70 14.97 -1.89
CA THR A 318 0.97 15.65 -3.18
C THR A 318 0.30 14.95 -4.36
N GLY A 319 0.33 15.63 -5.51
CA GLY A 319 -0.24 15.13 -6.75
C GLY A 319 -1.72 15.46 -6.89
N CYS A 320 -2.21 15.39 -8.11
CA CYS A 320 -3.58 15.71 -8.46
C CYS A 320 -4.40 14.43 -8.66
N TYR A 321 -5.69 14.54 -8.38
CA TYR A 321 -6.66 13.50 -8.65
C TYR A 321 -7.44 13.79 -9.93
N CYS A 322 -7.85 12.71 -10.57
CA CYS A 322 -9.05 12.65 -11.39
C CYS A 322 -10.18 12.04 -10.53
#